data_AF-A0A7G6DZU5-F1
#
_entry.id   AF-A0A7G6DZU5-F1
#
_cell.length_a   1.000
_cell.length_b   1.000
_cell.length_c   1.000
_cell.angle_alpha   90.00
_cell.angle_beta   90.00
_cell.angle_gamma   90.00
#
_symmetry.space_group_name_H-M   'P 1'
#
loop_
_entity.id
_entity.type
_entity.pdbx_description
1 polymer ?
#
loop_
_entity_poly.entity_id
_entity_poly.type
_entity_poly.pdbx_seq_one_letter_code
_entity_poly.pdbx_strand_id
1 'polypeptide(L)'
;MGFGTVVVATVTLAKSILLLFYYLNNNAFPRPLSDEEETYYLEEFKKGNMNARNILIEHNLRLVAHIGKKFDSTGEDKDDIISIGTIGLIKAINTFDSDKGTKLATYAARCIENEILMHLRATKKNKGEVSLYDPIGIDKEGNEITLTVYLY
;
A
#
# COMPACT_ATOMS: atom_id res chain seq x y z
N MET A 1 9.87 29.85 -17.18
CA MET A 1 9.08 29.10 -16.17
C MET A 1 9.31 27.58 -16.18
N GLY A 2 9.97 26.96 -17.19
CA GLY A 2 10.05 25.48 -17.29
C GLY A 2 11.22 24.78 -16.57
N PHE A 3 12.34 25.44 -16.29
CA PHE A 3 13.50 24.76 -15.67
C PHE A 3 13.27 24.42 -14.19
N GLY A 4 12.59 25.29 -13.43
CA GLY A 4 12.34 25.07 -12.00
C GLY A 4 11.39 23.90 -11.73
N THR A 5 10.37 23.71 -12.58
CA THR A 5 9.40 22.62 -12.42
C THR A 5 10.01 21.26 -12.76
N VAL A 6 10.86 21.20 -13.78
CA VAL A 6 11.59 19.97 -14.15
C VAL A 6 12.55 19.58 -13.03
N VAL A 7 13.29 20.53 -12.47
CA VAL A 7 14.20 20.26 -11.34
C VAL A 7 13.43 19.77 -10.12
N VAL A 8 12.34 20.43 -9.74
CA VAL A 8 11.50 19.99 -8.61
C VAL A 8 10.94 18.58 -8.83
N ALA A 9 10.45 18.27 -10.04
CA ALA A 9 9.93 16.95 -10.38
C ALA A 9 11.00 15.85 -10.32
N THR A 10 12.22 16.15 -10.80
CA THR A 10 13.34 15.20 -10.70
C THR A 10 13.78 14.98 -9.26
N VAL A 11 13.75 16.01 -8.42
CA VAL A 11 14.09 15.91 -7.00
C VAL A 11 13.05 15.12 -6.22
N THR A 12 11.75 15.32 -6.47
CA THR A 12 10.69 14.53 -5.82
C THR A 12 10.75 13.07 -6.25
N LEU A 13 10.92 12.79 -7.55
CA LEU A 13 11.06 11.43 -8.06
C LEU A 13 12.29 10.72 -7.49
N ALA A 14 13.43 11.41 -7.42
CA ALA A 14 14.65 10.89 -6.80
C ALA A 14 14.47 10.60 -5.31
N LYS A 15 13.71 11.44 -4.58
CA LYS A 15 13.40 11.24 -3.16
C LYS A 15 12.48 10.04 -2.95
N SER A 16 11.49 9.84 -3.82
CA SER A 16 10.61 8.67 -3.82
C SER A 16 11.38 7.38 -4.12
N ILE A 17 12.28 7.41 -5.09
CA ILE A 17 13.16 6.28 -5.44
C ILE A 17 14.16 6.01 -4.31
N LEU A 18 14.71 7.03 -3.67
CA LEU A 18 15.60 6.89 -2.50
C LEU A 18 14.87 6.30 -1.30
N LEU A 19 13.64 6.73 -1.03
CA LEU A 19 12.78 6.13 0.00
C LEU A 19 12.49 4.65 -0.30
N LEU A 20 12.27 4.31 -1.57
CA LEU A 20 12.10 2.93 -2.03
C LEU A 20 13.40 2.12 -1.88
N PHE A 21 14.55 2.67 -2.26
CA PHE A 21 15.86 2.02 -2.08
C PHE A 21 16.22 1.84 -0.61
N TYR A 22 15.85 2.80 0.22
CA TYR A 22 16.01 2.76 1.67
C TYR A 22 15.13 1.70 2.33
N TYR A 23 13.92 1.56 1.82
CA TYR A 23 12.97 0.51 2.14
C TYR A 23 13.53 -0.88 1.80
N LEU A 24 14.17 -1.05 0.63
CA LEU A 24 14.73 -2.32 0.17
C LEU A 24 15.99 -2.78 0.96
N ASN A 25 16.80 -1.84 1.45
CA ASN A 25 18.13 -2.15 2.00
C ASN A 25 18.20 -2.47 3.51
N ASN A 26 17.09 -2.44 4.26
CA ASN A 26 17.06 -2.73 5.70
C ASN A 26 18.15 -1.99 6.52
N ASN A 27 17.94 -0.69 6.81
CA ASN A 27 18.05 -0.15 8.17
C ASN A 27 17.74 1.35 8.26
N ALA A 28 16.76 1.62 9.14
CA ALA A 28 16.53 2.84 9.92
C ALA A 28 15.47 3.84 9.47
N PHE A 29 14.31 3.38 8.97
CA PHE A 29 13.09 4.20 8.98
C PHE A 29 13.09 5.13 10.20
N PRO A 30 12.83 6.43 10.00
CA PRO A 30 12.97 7.40 11.05
C PRO A 30 12.22 6.91 12.28
N ARG A 31 12.79 7.18 13.45
CA ARG A 31 12.21 6.72 14.71
C ARG A 31 10.79 7.26 14.80
N PRO A 32 9.84 6.51 15.39
CA PRO A 32 8.53 7.05 15.66
C PRO A 32 8.65 8.41 16.34
N LEU A 33 7.80 9.35 15.94
CA LEU A 33 7.71 10.67 16.57
C LEU A 33 7.36 10.51 18.05
N SER A 34 7.76 11.47 18.87
CA SER A 34 7.22 11.57 20.23
C SER A 34 5.72 11.91 20.19
N ASP A 35 5.01 11.65 21.30
CA ASP A 35 3.58 11.99 21.38
C ASP A 35 3.36 13.52 21.17
N GLU A 36 4.30 14.37 21.61
CA GLU A 36 4.26 15.82 21.40
C GLU A 36 4.51 16.21 19.93
N GLU A 37 5.51 15.61 19.29
CA GLU A 37 5.81 15.85 17.87
C GLU A 37 4.67 15.38 16.96
N GLU A 38 4.09 14.21 17.23
CA GLU A 38 2.95 13.68 16.50
C GLU A 38 1.77 14.66 16.58
N THR A 39 1.47 15.16 17.79
CA THR A 39 0.41 16.16 18.00
C THR A 39 0.68 17.43 17.20
N TYR A 40 1.91 17.95 17.26
CA TYR A 40 2.31 19.14 16.50
C TYR A 40 2.10 18.97 14.99
N TYR A 41 2.59 17.88 14.40
CA TYR A 41 2.45 17.66 12.95
C TYR A 41 1.00 17.38 12.55
N LEU A 42 0.20 16.76 13.40
CA LEU A 42 -1.24 16.60 13.16
C LEU A 42 -1.96 17.95 13.12
N GLU A 43 -1.66 18.86 14.04
CA GLU A 43 -2.21 20.22 14.02
C GLU A 43 -1.76 21.02 12.81
N GLU A 44 -0.47 20.96 12.46
CA GLU A 44 0.05 21.63 11.26
C GLU A 44 -0.61 21.08 9.99
N PHE A 45 -0.82 19.76 9.91
CA PHE A 45 -1.54 19.17 8.79
C PHE A 45 -3.00 19.64 8.73
N LYS A 46 -3.70 19.74 9.88
CA LYS A 46 -5.06 20.32 9.93
C LYS A 46 -5.10 21.77 9.41
N LYS A 47 -4.02 22.54 9.58
CA LYS A 47 -3.86 23.89 9.02
C LYS A 47 -3.52 23.90 7.52
N GLY A 48 -3.41 22.74 6.88
CA GLY A 48 -3.11 22.59 5.45
C GLY A 48 -1.63 22.40 5.12
N ASN A 49 -0.76 22.19 6.12
CA ASN A 49 0.67 21.96 5.88
C ASN A 49 0.93 20.55 5.34
N MET A 50 1.14 20.45 4.03
CA MET A 50 1.42 19.17 3.36
C MET A 50 2.78 18.57 3.73
N ASN A 51 3.74 19.37 4.23
CA ASN A 51 5.01 18.81 4.71
C ASN A 51 4.81 18.04 6.01
N ALA A 52 3.93 18.52 6.90
CA ALA A 52 3.58 17.83 8.13
C ALA A 52 2.97 16.45 7.85
N ARG A 53 2.11 16.35 6.83
CA ARG A 53 1.58 15.08 6.33
C ARG A 53 2.70 14.12 5.91
N ASN A 54 3.68 14.60 5.16
CA ASN A 54 4.77 13.76 4.67
C ASN A 54 5.63 13.23 5.83
N ILE A 55 5.90 14.07 6.83
CA ILE A 55 6.63 13.68 8.05
C ILE A 55 5.85 12.58 8.80
N LEU A 56 4.55 12.75 9.00
CA LEU A 56 3.70 11.74 9.63
C LEU A 56 3.75 10.40 8.88
N ILE A 57 3.73 10.43 7.54
CA ILE A 57 3.84 9.21 6.71
C ILE A 57 5.21 8.56 6.93
N GLU A 58 6.30 9.30 6.71
CA GLU A 58 7.68 8.80 6.75
C GLU A 58 8.01 8.12 8.10
N HIS A 59 7.60 8.73 9.21
CA HIS A 59 7.82 8.21 10.56
C HIS A 59 6.94 7.00 10.92
N ASN A 60 5.86 6.76 10.19
CA ASN A 60 4.97 5.62 10.39
C ASN A 60 5.19 4.47 9.38
N LEU A 61 6.12 4.57 8.43
CA LEU A 61 6.40 3.50 7.46
C LEU A 61 6.85 2.19 8.12
N ARG A 62 7.49 2.23 9.30
CA ARG A 62 7.84 1.02 10.08
C ARG A 62 6.62 0.19 10.41
N LEU A 63 5.49 0.85 10.69
CA LEU A 63 4.23 0.19 11.04
C LEU A 63 3.70 -0.59 9.85
N VAL A 64 3.78 -0.02 8.63
CA VAL A 64 3.39 -0.69 7.38
C VAL A 64 4.20 -1.97 7.19
N ALA A 65 5.53 -1.87 7.29
CA ALA A 65 6.40 -3.04 7.17
C ALA A 65 6.13 -4.10 8.24
N HIS A 66 5.85 -3.69 9.48
CA HIS A 66 5.50 -4.60 10.57
C HIS A 66 4.17 -5.34 10.32
N ILE A 67 3.14 -4.63 9.86
CA ILE A 67 1.83 -5.22 9.57
C ILE A 67 1.90 -6.10 8.32
N GLY A 68 2.61 -5.65 7.28
CA GLY A 68 2.81 -6.39 6.03
C GLY A 68 3.36 -7.80 6.22
N LYS A 69 4.29 -7.98 7.18
CA LYS A 69 4.86 -9.30 7.52
C LYS A 69 3.81 -10.36 7.87
N LYS A 70 2.64 -9.97 8.38
CA LYS A 70 1.55 -10.91 8.68
C LYS A 70 0.98 -11.58 7.42
N PHE A 71 1.20 -10.98 6.26
CA PHE A 71 0.66 -11.41 4.98
C PHE A 71 1.70 -12.09 4.08
N ASP A 72 2.93 -12.31 4.56
CA ASP A 72 4.00 -12.99 3.81
C ASP A 72 3.60 -14.41 3.34
N SER A 73 2.67 -15.07 4.04
CA SER A 73 2.17 -16.42 3.71
C SER A 73 1.07 -16.44 2.64
N THR A 74 0.61 -15.29 2.15
CA THR A 74 -0.49 -15.20 1.17
C THR A 74 -0.05 -15.52 -0.26
N GLY A 75 1.25 -15.54 -0.53
CA GLY A 75 1.83 -15.80 -1.86
C GLY A 75 1.78 -14.59 -2.81
N GLU A 76 1.33 -13.43 -2.34
CA GLU A 76 1.42 -12.17 -3.08
C GLU A 76 2.80 -11.52 -2.94
N ASP A 77 3.14 -10.62 -3.86
CA ASP A 77 4.42 -9.89 -3.83
C ASP A 77 4.51 -9.01 -2.57
N LYS A 78 5.65 -9.07 -1.89
CA LYS A 78 5.89 -8.26 -0.69
C LYS A 78 5.86 -6.78 -1.01
N ASP A 79 6.33 -6.38 -2.19
CA ASP A 79 6.36 -4.98 -2.59
C ASP A 79 4.93 -4.44 -2.85
N ASP A 80 4.04 -5.30 -3.34
CA ASP A 80 2.62 -4.98 -3.51
C ASP A 80 1.93 -4.78 -2.15
N ILE A 81 2.11 -5.72 -1.22
CA ILE A 81 1.55 -5.64 0.14
C ILE A 81 1.97 -4.33 0.82
N ILE A 82 3.22 -3.92 0.64
CA ILE A 82 3.77 -2.72 1.25
C ILE A 82 3.25 -1.47 0.58
N SER A 83 3.14 -1.47 -0.75
CA SER A 83 2.55 -0.37 -1.50
C SER A 83 1.09 -0.15 -1.10
N ILE A 84 0.30 -1.22 -1.00
CA ILE A 84 -1.09 -1.18 -0.55
C ILE A 84 -1.20 -0.76 0.90
N GLY A 85 -0.35 -1.31 1.78
CA GLY A 85 -0.29 -0.90 3.17
C GLY A 85 0.05 0.58 3.32
N THR A 86 0.94 1.11 2.48
CA THR A 86 1.28 2.54 2.44
C THR A 86 0.08 3.39 2.01
N ILE A 87 -0.74 2.93 1.06
CA ILE A 87 -2.02 3.58 0.71
C ILE A 87 -2.95 3.61 1.93
N GLY A 88 -3.03 2.51 2.69
CA GLY A 88 -3.79 2.45 3.94
C GLY A 88 -3.31 3.41 5.02
N LEU A 89 -1.99 3.57 5.17
CA LEU A 89 -1.39 4.56 6.08
C LEU A 89 -1.73 6.00 5.64
N ILE A 90 -1.57 6.30 4.36
CA ILE A 90 -1.92 7.60 3.77
C ILE A 90 -3.39 7.94 4.05
N LYS A 91 -4.29 6.98 3.82
CA LYS A 91 -5.72 7.13 4.09
C LYS A 91 -5.96 7.39 5.56
N ALA A 92 -5.32 6.64 6.45
CA ALA A 92 -5.43 6.82 7.88
C ALA A 92 -5.04 8.23 8.32
N ILE A 93 -3.89 8.75 7.87
CA ILE A 93 -3.43 10.10 8.22
C ILE A 93 -4.39 11.16 7.70
N ASN A 94 -4.92 10.98 6.48
CA ASN A 94 -5.89 11.91 5.89
C ASN A 94 -7.23 11.95 6.63
N THR A 95 -7.65 10.85 7.25
CA THR A 95 -8.96 10.72 7.90
C THR A 95 -8.89 10.61 9.43
N PHE A 96 -7.69 10.75 10.00
CA PHE A 96 -7.47 10.64 11.43
C PHE A 96 -8.10 11.81 12.16
N ASP A 97 -8.70 11.51 13.31
CA ASP A 97 -9.34 12.48 14.16
C ASP A 97 -8.89 12.24 15.60
N SER A 98 -8.14 13.22 16.13
CA SER A 98 -7.61 13.24 17.49
C SER A 98 -8.71 13.20 18.55
N ASP A 99 -9.90 13.72 18.23
CA ASP A 99 -10.96 13.98 19.21
C ASP A 99 -11.67 12.67 19.59
N LYS A 100 -11.40 11.59 18.84
CA LYS A 100 -11.91 10.23 19.10
C LYS A 100 -11.09 9.47 20.15
N GLY A 101 -10.02 10.05 20.69
CA GLY A 101 -9.25 9.49 21.81
C GLY A 101 -8.42 8.25 21.48
N THR A 102 -8.20 7.95 20.21
CA THR A 102 -7.35 6.82 19.78
C THR A 102 -6.00 7.32 19.26
N LYS A 103 -4.90 6.66 19.61
CA LYS A 103 -3.57 6.96 19.03
C LYS A 103 -3.57 6.77 17.50
N LEU A 104 -2.82 7.62 16.79
CA LEU A 104 -2.70 7.54 15.33
C LEU A 104 -2.24 6.16 14.88
N ALA A 105 -1.20 5.61 15.52
CA ALA A 105 -0.67 4.29 15.21
C ALA A 105 -1.74 3.18 15.29
N THR A 106 -2.63 3.23 16.28
CA THR A 106 -3.72 2.25 16.44
C THR A 106 -4.74 2.36 15.31
N TYR A 107 -5.13 3.59 14.95
CA TYR A 107 -6.05 3.82 13.85
C TYR A 107 -5.43 3.43 12.50
N ALA A 108 -4.19 3.85 12.26
CA ALA A 108 -3.42 3.53 11.07
C ALA A 108 -3.25 2.03 10.89
N ALA A 109 -2.98 1.28 11.96
CA ALA A 109 -2.85 -0.17 11.89
C ALA A 109 -4.10 -0.83 11.31
N ARG A 110 -5.29 -0.39 11.74
CA ARG A 110 -6.58 -0.92 11.22
C ARG A 110 -6.79 -0.56 9.76
N CYS A 111 -6.42 0.66 9.35
CA CYS A 111 -6.54 1.09 7.96
C CYS A 111 -5.59 0.32 7.03
N ILE A 112 -4.33 0.15 7.44
CA ILE A 112 -3.31 -0.63 6.71
C ILE A 112 -3.80 -2.06 6.50
N GLU A 113 -4.21 -2.73 7.58
CA GLU A 113 -4.71 -4.10 7.53
C GLU A 113 -5.96 -4.22 6.64
N ASN A 114 -6.89 -3.25 6.73
CA ASN A 114 -8.09 -3.26 5.92
C ASN A 114 -7.79 -3.13 4.41
N GLU A 115 -6.92 -2.21 3.99
CA GLU A 115 -6.57 -2.06 2.58
C GLU A 115 -5.87 -3.31 2.01
N ILE A 116 -4.94 -3.90 2.78
CA ILE A 116 -4.29 -5.16 2.38
C ILE A 116 -5.32 -6.28 2.23
N LEU A 117 -6.23 -6.44 3.20
CA LEU A 117 -7.30 -7.45 3.13
C LEU A 117 -8.24 -7.21 1.95
N MET A 118 -8.57 -5.95 1.65
CA MET A 118 -9.40 -5.61 0.48
C MET A 118 -8.72 -6.02 -0.82
N HIS A 119 -7.43 -5.74 -0.97
CA HIS A 119 -6.66 -6.16 -2.14
C HIS A 119 -6.63 -7.69 -2.28
N LEU A 120 -6.29 -8.42 -1.21
CA LEU A 120 -6.22 -9.88 -1.23
C LEU A 120 -7.56 -10.52 -1.64
N ARG A 121 -8.68 -9.94 -1.19
CA ARG A 121 -10.03 -10.40 -1.59
C ARG A 121 -10.30 -10.15 -3.06
N ALA A 122 -9.88 -8.99 -3.59
CA ALA A 122 -10.04 -8.66 -5.00
C ALA A 122 -9.19 -9.60 -5.89
N THR A 123 -7.92 -9.83 -5.53
CA THR A 123 -7.03 -10.74 -6.27
C THR A 123 -7.54 -12.18 -6.27
N LYS A 124 -8.09 -12.65 -5.13
CA LYS A 124 -8.71 -13.98 -5.05
C LYS A 124 -9.96 -14.10 -5.94
N LYS A 125 -10.78 -13.06 -6.04
CA LYS A 125 -11.95 -13.04 -6.92
C LYS A 125 -11.53 -13.18 -8.39
N ASN A 126 -10.50 -12.45 -8.81
CA ASN A 126 -9.99 -12.49 -10.19
C ASN A 126 -9.38 -13.85 -10.55
N LYS A 127 -8.72 -14.53 -9.61
CA LYS A 127 -8.21 -15.92 -9.82
C LYS A 127 -9.32 -16.95 -10.08
N GLY A 128 -10.57 -16.64 -9.76
CA GLY A 128 -11.74 -17.50 -10.01
C GLY A 128 -12.43 -17.27 -11.37
N GLU A 129 -12.04 -16.23 -12.12
CA GLU A 129 -12.55 -15.99 -13.47
C GLU A 129 -11.70 -16.79 -14.47
N VAL A 130 -12.11 -18.04 -14.72
CA VAL A 130 -11.52 -18.91 -15.74
C VAL A 130 -12.03 -18.47 -17.12
N SER A 131 -11.14 -18.30 -18.10
CA SER A 131 -11.54 -17.98 -19.47
C SER A 131 -12.27 -19.18 -20.08
N LEU A 132 -13.42 -18.94 -20.71
CA LEU A 132 -14.19 -19.97 -21.42
C LEU A 132 -13.40 -20.65 -22.55
N TYR A 133 -12.34 -19.98 -23.03
CA TYR A 133 -11.47 -20.44 -24.10
C TYR A 133 -10.25 -21.22 -23.60
N ASP A 134 -10.01 -21.27 -22.29
CA ASP A 134 -8.92 -22.08 -21.76
C ASP A 134 -9.28 -23.57 -21.88
N PRO A 135 -8.38 -24.41 -22.42
CA PRO A 135 -8.67 -25.83 -22.55
C PRO A 135 -8.80 -26.48 -21.17
N ILE A 136 -9.95 -27.08 -20.92
CA ILE A 136 -10.28 -27.79 -19.67
C ILE A 136 -9.76 -29.23 -19.67
N GLY A 137 -9.32 -29.72 -20.82
CA GLY A 137 -8.78 -31.05 -21.02
C GLY A 137 -8.51 -31.34 -22.50
N ILE A 138 -7.95 -32.52 -22.76
CA ILE A 138 -7.70 -33.03 -24.11
C ILE A 138 -8.63 -34.24 -24.31
N ASP A 139 -9.32 -34.31 -25.45
CA ASP A 139 -10.16 -35.46 -25.82
C ASP A 139 -9.31 -36.70 -26.17
N LYS A 140 -9.97 -37.81 -26.53
CA LYS A 140 -9.25 -39.05 -26.88
C LYS A 140 -8.55 -38.96 -28.24
N GLU A 141 -8.91 -37.95 -29.04
CA GLU A 141 -8.38 -37.65 -30.36
C GLU A 141 -7.22 -36.64 -30.31
N GLY A 142 -6.91 -36.06 -29.15
CA GLY A 142 -5.82 -35.10 -28.96
C GLY A 142 -6.22 -33.64 -29.15
N ASN A 143 -7.51 -33.32 -29.27
CA ASN A 143 -7.99 -31.94 -29.41
C ASN A 143 -8.22 -31.28 -28.04
N GLU A 144 -7.97 -29.99 -27.99
CA GLU A 144 -8.21 -29.13 -26.84
C GLU A 144 -9.72 -28.90 -26.65
N ILE A 145 -10.28 -29.38 -25.54
CA ILE A 145 -11.67 -29.18 -25.18
C ILE A 145 -11.79 -27.86 -24.44
N THR A 146 -12.60 -26.94 -24.95
CA THR A 146 -12.95 -25.68 -24.27
C THR A 146 -14.43 -25.68 -23.87
N LEU A 147 -14.79 -24.88 -22.86
CA LEU A 147 -16.16 -24.84 -22.32
C LEU A 147 -17.20 -24.35 -23.35
N THR A 148 -16.75 -23.62 -24.37
CA THR A 148 -17.58 -23.13 -25.47
C THR A 148 -18.18 -24.26 -26.33
N VAL A 149 -17.50 -25.41 -26.42
CA VAL A 149 -17.93 -26.54 -27.28
C VAL A 149 -19.20 -27.21 -26.75
N TYR A 150 -19.52 -27.09 -25.47
CA TYR A 150 -20.70 -27.71 -24.84
C TYR A 150 -21.97 -26.84 -24.85
N LEU A 151 -21.89 -25.61 -25.36
CA LEU A 151 -23.01 -24.65 -25.39
C LEU A 151 -23.65 -24.48 -26.79
N TYR A 152 -23.25 -25.31 -27.76
CA TYR A 152 -23.83 -25.42 -29.11
C TYR A 152 -24.29 -26.85 -29.38
#